data_AF-A0A6N9Q602-F1
#
_entry.id   AF-A0A6N9Q602-F1
#
_cell.length_a   1.000
_cell.length_b   1.000
_cell.length_c   1.000
_cell.angle_alpha   90.00
_cell.angle_beta   90.00
_cell.angle_gamma   90.00
#
_symmetry.space_group_name_H-M   'P 1'
#
loop_
_entity.id
_entity.type
_entity.pdbx_description
1 polymer ?
#
loop_
_entity_poly.entity_id
_entity_poly.type
_entity_poly.pdbx_seq_one_letter_code
_entity_poly.pdbx_strand_id
1 'polypeptide(L)' 'MNFLRDGLSIDEFKVSILVVILILAFGFGIFNYIIAADISDNWLNLLKTLIYVIAGVNAIEGVSKIVTKIENHKEETT' A
#
# COMPACT_ATOMS: atom_id res chain seq x y z
N MET A 1 -21.55 -15.69 -9.69
CA MET A 1 -20.73 -14.46 -9.76
C MET A 1 -19.82 -14.44 -8.53
N ASN A 2 -18.66 -15.10 -8.56
CA ASN A 2 -17.72 -15.18 -7.42
C ASN A 2 -16.26 -14.89 -7.82
N PHE A 3 -16.03 -14.26 -8.97
CA PHE A 3 -14.67 -13.97 -9.45
C PHE A 3 -13.97 -12.87 -8.65
N LEU A 4 -14.74 -11.99 -8.01
CA LEU A 4 -14.22 -10.95 -7.11
C LEU A 4 -13.82 -11.48 -5.72
N ARG A 5 -14.13 -12.75 -5.41
CA ARG A 5 -13.87 -13.34 -4.08
C ARG A 5 -12.66 -14.26 -4.03
N ASP A 6 -12.31 -14.89 -5.15
CA ASP A 6 -11.18 -15.83 -5.23
C ASP A 6 -9.89 -15.22 -5.83
N GLY A 7 -10.01 -14.23 -6.72
CA GLY A 7 -8.84 -13.58 -7.36
C GLY A 7 -8.26 -12.40 -6.58
N LEU A 8 -8.79 -12.15 -5.38
CA LEU A 8 -8.52 -10.98 -4.58
C LEU A 8 -8.26 -11.44 -3.15
N SER A 9 -7.05 -11.99 -2.95
CA SER A 9 -6.58 -12.25 -1.59
C SER A 9 -6.73 -10.96 -0.79
N ILE A 10 -7.39 -11.03 0.36
CA ILE A 10 -7.82 -9.87 1.16
C ILE A 10 -6.65 -8.92 1.48
N ASP A 11 -5.42 -9.45 1.56
CA ASP A 11 -4.21 -8.65 1.70
C ASP A 11 -3.86 -7.85 0.45
N GLU A 12 -3.81 -8.48 -0.73
CA GLU A 12 -3.54 -7.80 -2.00
C GLU A 12 -4.59 -6.73 -2.32
N PHE A 13 -5.86 -6.95 -1.92
CA PHE A 13 -6.91 -5.93 -2.08
C PHE A 13 -6.65 -4.69 -1.26
N LYS A 14 -6.23 -4.85 0.00
CA LYS A 14 -5.97 -3.73 0.90
C LYS A 14 -4.81 -2.89 0.39
N VAL A 15 -3.74 -3.54 -0.08
CA VAL A 15 -2.60 -2.84 -0.70
C VAL A 15 -3.04 -2.09 -1.97
N SER A 16 -3.84 -2.75 -2.81
CA SER A 16 -4.37 -2.16 -4.05
C SER A 16 -5.27 -0.95 -3.81
N ILE A 17 -6.22 -1.04 -2.87
CA ILE A 17 -7.07 0.09 -2.47
C ILE A 17 -6.23 1.25 -1.94
N LEU A 18 -5.19 0.97 -1.16
CA LEU A 18 -4.35 2.01 -0.56
C LEU A 18 -3.60 2.81 -1.63
N VAL A 19 -3.13 2.14 -2.69
CA VAL A 19 -2.51 2.79 -3.86
C VAL A 19 -3.53 3.63 -4.64
N VAL A 20 -4.77 3.15 -4.81
CA VAL A 20 -5.85 3.92 -5.46
C VAL A 20 -6.18 5.18 -4.65
N ILE A 21 -6.28 5.08 -3.33
CA ILE A 21 -6.50 6.22 -2.44
C ILE A 21 -5.34 7.21 -2.52
N LEU A 22 -4.09 6.73 -2.64
CA LEU A 22 -2.92 7.59 -2.82
C LEU A 22 -3.01 8.41 -4.11
N ILE A 23 -3.39 7.78 -5.22
CA ILE A 23 -3.55 8.48 -6.51
C ILE A 23 -4.65 9.54 -6.41
N LEU A 24 -5.79 9.21 -5.79
CA LEU A 24 -6.88 10.16 -5.57
C LEU A 24 -6.46 11.33 -4.67
N ALA A 25 -5.69 11.07 -3.62
CA ALA A 25 -5.16 12.11 -2.74
C ALA A 25 -4.15 13.02 -3.48
N PHE A 26 -3.29 12.47 -4.34
CA PHE A 26 -2.44 13.31 -5.19
C PHE A 26 -3.28 14.18 -6.14
N GLY A 27 -4.28 13.60 -6.80
CA GLY A 27 -5.18 14.33 -7.69
C GLY A 27 -5.94 15.46 -6.98
N PHE A 28 -6.48 15.19 -5.79
CA PHE A 28 -7.16 16.21 -4.99
C PHE A 28 -6.21 17.30 -4.49
N GLY A 29 -4.97 16.95 -4.14
CA GLY A 29 -3.94 17.93 -3.78
C GLY A 29 -3.59 18.88 -4.93
N ILE A 30 -3.43 18.33 -6.14
CA ILE A 30 -3.18 19.12 -7.36
C ILE A 30 -4.38 20.02 -7.66
N PHE A 31 -5.60 19.51 -7.54
CA PHE A 31 -6.82 20.30 -7.73
C PHE A 31 -6.92 21.47 -6.74
N ASN A 32 -6.62 21.24 -5.46
CA ASN A 32 -6.59 22.30 -4.45
C ASN A 32 -5.49 23.33 -4.74
N TYR A 33 -4.31 22.89 -5.17
CA TYR A 33 -3.24 23.80 -5.57
C TYR A 33 -3.65 24.69 -6.74
N ILE A 34 -4.35 24.15 -7.73
CA ILE A 34 -4.82 24.95 -8.89
C ILE A 34 -5.87 25.99 -8.48
N ILE A 35 -6.76 25.66 -7.53
CA ILE A 35 -7.87 26.55 -7.13
C ILE A 35 -7.46 27.56 -6.07
N ALA A 36 -6.73 27.13 -5.05
CA ALA A 36 -6.42 27.92 -3.87
C ALA A 36 -4.96 28.41 -3.83
N ALA A 37 -4.12 27.99 -4.77
CA ALA A 37 -2.67 28.26 -4.81
C ALA A 37 -1.92 27.85 -3.53
N ASP A 38 -2.54 27.01 -2.70
CA ASP A 38 -2.02 26.59 -1.42
C ASP A 38 -2.28 25.10 -1.19
N ILE A 39 -1.33 24.45 -0.53
CA ILE A 39 -1.44 23.08 -0.05
C ILE A 39 -1.17 23.12 1.44
N SER A 40 -2.21 22.88 2.24
CA SER A 40 -2.04 22.84 3.70
C SER A 40 -1.03 21.78 4.13
N ASP A 41 -0.27 22.08 5.19
CA ASP A 41 0.67 21.12 5.80
C ASP A 41 -0.02 19.82 6.24
N ASN A 42 -1.28 19.90 6.67
CA ASN A 42 -2.08 18.72 6.99
C ASN A 42 -2.27 17.79 5.78
N TRP A 43 -2.45 18.36 4.57
CA TRP A 43 -2.56 17.58 3.35
C TRP A 43 -1.25 16.88 2.99
N LEU A 44 -0.14 17.60 3.08
CA LEU A 44 1.20 17.03 2.87
C LEU A 44 1.52 15.93 3.89
N ASN A 45 1.14 16.10 5.15
CA ASN A 45 1.32 15.09 6.19
C ASN A 45 0.46 13.85 5.94
N LEU A 46 -0.76 14.02 5.42
CA LEU A 46 -1.63 12.91 5.03
C LEU A 46 -0.99 12.11 3.87
N LEU A 47 -0.49 12.80 2.84
CA LEU A 47 0.22 12.15 1.73
C LEU A 47 1.46 11.38 2.19
N LYS A 48 2.31 11.99 3.04
CA LYS A 48 3.49 11.32 3.62
C LYS A 48 3.11 10.06 4.39
N THR A 49 2.10 10.16 5.24
CA THR A 49 1.60 9.02 6.03
C THR A 49 1.14 7.90 5.12
N LEU A 50 0.39 8.22 4.07
CA LEU A 50 -0.12 7.22 3.12
C LEU A 50 1.02 6.51 2.37
N ILE A 51 2.05 7.25 1.96
CA ILE A 51 3.28 6.69 1.37
C ILE A 51 4.00 5.75 2.36
N TYR A 52 4.13 6.15 3.63
CA TYR A 52 4.77 5.32 4.65
C TYR A 52 4.01 4.02 4.92
N VAL A 53 2.68 4.05 4.93
CA VAL A 53 1.88 2.82 5.11
C VAL A 53 2.09 1.88 3.92
N ILE A 54 2.05 2.39 2.68
CA ILE A 54 2.27 1.57 1.48
C ILE A 54 3.68 0.94 1.50
N ALA A 55 4.70 1.75 1.81
CA ALA A 55 6.07 1.26 1.94
C ALA A 55 6.22 0.21 3.05
N GLY A 56 5.58 0.43 4.20
CA GLY A 56 5.58 -0.50 5.32
C GLY A 56 4.93 -1.84 4.98
N VAL A 57 3.78 -1.82 4.31
CA VAL A 57 3.09 -3.04 3.87
C VAL A 57 3.95 -3.83 2.89
N ASN A 58 4.54 -3.16 1.89
CA ASN A 58 5.43 -3.81 0.92
C ASN A 58 6.70 -4.40 1.59
N ALA A 59 7.26 -3.69 2.59
CA ALA A 59 8.39 -4.19 3.35
C ALA A 59 8.03 -5.42 4.19
N ILE A 60 6.87 -5.42 4.86
CA ILE A 60 6.37 -6.56 5.64
C ILE A 60 6.16 -7.79 4.74
N GLU A 61 5.55 -7.62 3.57
CA GLU A 61 5.41 -8.72 2.61
C GLU A 61 6.75 -9.29 2.16
N GLY A 62 7.75 -8.42 1.91
CA GLY A 62 9.11 -8.83 1.58
C GLY A 62 9.76 -9.66 2.71
N VAL A 63 9.61 -9.22 3.96
CA VAL A 63 10.14 -9.93 5.13
C VAL A 63 9.44 -11.28 5.32
N SER A 64 8.12 -11.33 5.24
CA SER A 64 7.35 -12.58 5.38
C SER A 64 7.78 -13.63 4.36
N LYS A 65 7.99 -13.24 3.09
CA LYS A 65 8.50 -14.14 2.04
C LYS A 65 9.89 -14.70 2.36
N ILE A 66 10.77 -13.89 2.96
CA ILE A 66 12.11 -14.34 3.37
C ILE A 66 12.00 -15.34 4.53
N VAL A 67 11.17 -15.05 5.54
CA VAL A 67 10.96 -15.94 6.69
C VAL A 67 10.44 -17.31 6.24
N THR A 68 9.39 -17.35 5.42
CA THR A 68 8.85 -18.61 4.89
C THR A 68 9.88 -19.38 4.05
N LYS A 69 10.72 -18.67 3.28
CA LYS A 69 11.80 -19.31 2.50
C LYS A 69 12.85 -19.95 3.40
N ILE A 70 13.17 -19.35 4.54
CA ILE A 70 14.12 -19.90 5.52
C ILE A 70 13.53 -21.14 6.21
N GLU A 71 12.26 -21.11 6.59
CA GLU A 71 11.58 -22.27 7.19
C GLU A 71 11.57 -23.48 6.25
N ASN A 72 11.15 -23.30 5.00
CA ASN A 72 11.10 -24.39 4.01
C ASN A 72 12.50 -24.99 3.76
N HIS A 73 13.56 -24.18 3.75
CA HIS A 73 14.91 -24.68 3.52
C HIS A 73 15.47 -25.47 4.73
N LYS A 74 14.94 -25.23 5.92
CA LYS A 74 15.28 -25.96 7.14
C LYS A 74 14.63 -27.34 7.18
N GLU A 75 13.44 -27.49 6.60
CA GLU A 75 12.75 -28.78 6.46
C GLU A 75 13.38 -29.69 5.40
N GLU A 76 13.96 -29.14 4.32
CA GLU A 76 14.66 -29.93 3.30
C GLU A 76 16.04 -30.46 3.75
N THR A 77 16.60 -29.93 4.84
CA THR A 77 17.94 -30.29 5.34
C THR A 77 17.92 -31.14 6.61
N THR A 78 16.74 -31.56 7.09
CA THR A 78 16.54 -32.47 8.24
C THR A 78 16.00 -33.81 7.75
#